data_AF-A0A924Q5B0-F1
#
_entry.id   AF-A0A924Q5B0-F1
#
_cell.length_a   1.000
_cell.length_b   1.000
_cell.length_c   1.000
_cell.angle_alpha   90.00
_cell.angle_beta   90.00
_cell.angle_gamma   90.00
#
_symmetry.space_group_name_H-M   'P 1'
#
loop_
_entity.id
_entity.type
_entity.pdbx_description
1 polymer ?
#
loop_
_entity_poly.entity_id
_entity_poly.type
_entity_poly.pdbx_seq_one_letter_code
_entity_poly.pdbx_strand_id
1 'polypeptide(L)'
;MSRHVTHLLRHRWQSAVASAIVLALTWHLLSPAAYGAHLGNRYLQLSSSTVGATTTYHLVIDLSTAGPLGSIDVKFCDSSPASPDPCQSPSGFNIKNAVLSGQTGQTGFSISPASTVNDLLLTRPTAPSTVGTVSYTFTGVTNPNAVGTYYVRILTYASTDASGAYSDYGGIAFAINRDLSISAEVPPYLIFCTGIAIPTLNCNSAVGDYINFGELSSARPSVGTSQILSSTNAKSGYNVTLSGTTLTSGNNAITPLISSDVSRPGTAQFGLNLRANASPTSGDEPNGPGSGTPLTGYDAANFFRFVPGDKIIASTKPDEMRRFTASYLVNVPKSQSPGVYVSTVTYICLGNF
;
A
#
# COMPACT_ATOMS: atom_id res chain seq x y z
N MET A 1 -102.93 19.26 -29.81
CA MET A 1 -101.65 18.67 -30.24
C MET A 1 -100.38 19.49 -29.92
N SER A 2 -100.44 20.68 -29.31
CA SER A 2 -99.25 21.57 -29.14
C SER A 2 -98.50 21.46 -27.79
N ARG A 3 -99.14 21.02 -26.70
CA ARG A 3 -98.51 20.96 -25.36
C ARG A 3 -97.68 19.71 -25.06
N HIS A 4 -97.86 18.59 -25.77
CA HIS A 4 -97.08 17.37 -25.53
C HIS A 4 -95.71 17.36 -26.22
N VAL A 5 -95.57 18.04 -27.36
CA VAL A 5 -94.29 18.10 -28.10
C VAL A 5 -93.27 19.00 -27.38
N THR A 6 -93.72 20.09 -26.76
CA THR A 6 -92.88 21.02 -26.00
C THR A 6 -92.35 20.43 -24.69
N HIS A 7 -93.10 19.53 -24.05
CA HIS A 7 -92.65 18.87 -22.81
C HIS A 7 -91.56 17.80 -23.08
N LEU A 8 -91.66 17.08 -24.19
CA LEU A 8 -90.67 16.07 -24.61
C LEU A 8 -89.35 16.70 -25.06
N LEU A 9 -89.39 17.84 -25.74
CA LEU A 9 -88.18 18.57 -26.16
C LEU A 9 -87.42 19.16 -24.96
N ARG A 10 -88.12 19.68 -23.95
CA ARG A 10 -87.50 20.26 -22.74
C ARG A 10 -86.83 19.19 -21.86
N HIS A 11 -87.44 18.00 -21.76
CA HIS A 11 -86.86 16.87 -21.02
C HIS A 11 -85.59 16.33 -21.70
N ARG A 12 -85.57 16.22 -23.04
CA ARG A 12 -84.41 15.74 -23.80
C ARG A 12 -83.23 16.71 -23.73
N TRP A 13 -83.49 18.02 -23.68
CA TRP A 13 -82.45 19.05 -23.55
C TRP A 13 -81.84 19.07 -22.14
N GLN A 14 -82.65 18.93 -21.09
CA GLN A 14 -82.16 18.86 -19.71
C GLN A 14 -81.32 17.61 -19.44
N SER A 15 -81.68 16.44 -19.99
CA SER A 15 -80.86 15.23 -19.89
C SER A 15 -79.55 15.29 -20.68
N ALA A 16 -79.52 16.01 -21.81
CA ALA A 16 -78.30 16.22 -22.59
C ALA A 16 -77.31 17.16 -21.87
N VAL A 17 -77.80 18.25 -21.27
CA VAL A 17 -76.98 19.19 -20.49
C VAL A 17 -76.46 18.53 -19.21
N ALA A 18 -77.29 17.77 -18.50
CA ALA A 18 -76.85 17.02 -17.31
C ALA A 18 -75.79 15.96 -17.64
N SER A 19 -75.93 15.25 -18.77
CA SER A 19 -74.93 14.26 -19.21
C SER A 19 -73.60 14.91 -19.63
N ALA A 20 -73.66 16.10 -20.26
CA ALA A 20 -72.45 16.86 -20.63
C ALA A 20 -71.71 17.40 -19.40
N ILE A 21 -72.44 17.85 -18.37
CA ILE A 21 -71.86 18.33 -17.12
C ILE A 21 -71.25 17.16 -16.34
N VAL A 22 -71.91 16.01 -16.27
CA VAL A 22 -71.36 14.81 -15.62
C VAL A 22 -70.11 14.30 -16.36
N LEU A 23 -70.11 14.26 -17.71
CA LEU A 23 -68.91 13.90 -18.47
C LEU A 23 -67.75 14.88 -18.24
N ALA A 24 -68.02 16.19 -18.20
CA ALA A 24 -66.99 17.22 -17.96
C ALA A 24 -66.42 17.15 -16.53
N LEU A 25 -67.27 16.93 -15.52
CA LEU A 25 -66.83 16.72 -14.13
C LEU A 25 -66.06 15.41 -13.95
N THR A 26 -66.44 14.33 -14.63
CA THR A 26 -65.66 13.07 -14.60
C THR A 26 -64.32 13.19 -15.31
N TRP A 27 -64.20 14.03 -16.35
CA TRP A 27 -62.92 14.29 -17.04
C TRP A 27 -61.93 15.06 -16.16
N HIS A 28 -62.41 15.95 -15.29
CA HIS A 28 -61.55 16.68 -14.35
C HIS A 28 -61.17 15.85 -13.11
N LEU A 29 -62.00 14.88 -12.70
CA LEU A 29 -61.75 14.02 -11.53
C LEU A 29 -60.89 12.77 -11.83
N LEU A 30 -60.64 12.45 -13.10
CA LEU A 30 -59.88 11.26 -13.55
C LEU A 30 -58.55 11.60 -14.23
N SER A 31 -58.05 12.83 -14.13
CA SER A 31 -56.68 13.12 -14.56
C SER A 31 -55.74 12.43 -13.57
N PRO A 32 -55.00 11.36 -13.94
CA PRO A 32 -53.93 10.90 -13.06
C PRO A 32 -53.00 12.10 -12.84
N ALA A 33 -52.56 12.32 -11.60
CA ALA A 33 -51.40 13.16 -11.38
C ALA A 33 -50.28 12.57 -12.26
N ALA A 34 -49.95 13.24 -13.35
CA ALA A 34 -48.94 12.76 -14.28
C ALA A 34 -47.57 12.97 -13.61
N TYR A 35 -47.18 12.00 -12.80
CA TYR A 35 -45.79 11.87 -12.37
C TYR A 35 -44.95 11.58 -13.60
N GLY A 36 -43.80 12.25 -13.74
CA GLY A 36 -42.84 11.96 -14.80
C GLY A 36 -42.38 10.49 -14.76
N ALA A 37 -41.74 9.99 -15.83
CA ALA A 37 -41.22 8.64 -15.85
C ALA A 37 -40.04 8.48 -14.88
N HIS A 38 -39.83 7.29 -14.35
CA HIS A 38 -38.65 7.03 -13.54
C HIS A 38 -37.42 6.92 -14.46
N LEU A 39 -36.35 7.67 -14.16
CA LEU A 39 -35.06 7.53 -14.84
C LEU A 39 -34.59 6.07 -14.78
N GLY A 40 -33.95 5.59 -15.84
CA GLY A 40 -33.40 4.23 -15.92
C GLY A 40 -32.16 4.06 -15.03
N ASN A 41 -31.08 3.48 -15.56
CA ASN A 41 -29.84 3.39 -14.79
C ASN A 41 -29.33 4.79 -14.46
N ARG A 42 -28.80 4.93 -13.25
CA ARG A 42 -28.27 6.20 -12.76
C ARG A 42 -27.21 5.96 -11.71
N TYR A 43 -26.12 6.70 -11.79
CA TYR A 43 -25.08 6.66 -10.78
C TYR A 43 -24.32 7.98 -10.73
N LEU A 44 -23.70 8.22 -9.58
CA LEU A 44 -22.80 9.32 -9.35
C LEU A 44 -21.45 8.73 -8.95
N GLN A 45 -20.44 8.96 -9.79
CA GLN A 45 -19.08 8.59 -9.47
C GLN A 45 -18.34 9.80 -8.91
N LEU A 46 -17.70 9.61 -7.74
CA LEU A 46 -16.86 10.61 -7.10
C LEU A 46 -15.40 10.23 -7.34
N SER A 47 -14.57 11.22 -7.66
CA SER A 47 -13.12 11.00 -7.79
C SER A 47 -12.42 10.87 -6.43
N SER A 48 -13.04 11.45 -5.39
CA SER A 48 -12.69 11.29 -3.98
C SER A 48 -13.97 11.37 -3.15
N SER A 49 -14.13 10.45 -2.20
CA SER A 49 -15.20 10.50 -1.18
C SER A 49 -14.71 11.10 0.13
N THR A 50 -13.56 11.77 0.15
CA THR A 50 -12.94 12.31 1.36
C THR A 50 -13.78 13.47 1.90
N VAL A 51 -14.02 13.48 3.21
CA VAL A 51 -14.70 14.57 3.92
C VAL A 51 -14.11 15.93 3.54
N GLY A 52 -14.96 16.86 3.08
CA GLY A 52 -14.57 18.24 2.77
C GLY A 52 -13.64 18.41 1.56
N ALA A 53 -13.28 17.35 0.86
CA ALA A 53 -12.41 17.45 -0.31
C ALA A 53 -13.13 18.11 -1.50
N THR A 54 -12.42 18.96 -2.22
CA THR A 54 -12.86 19.42 -3.55
C THR A 54 -12.48 18.38 -4.59
N THR A 55 -13.46 17.88 -5.33
CA THR A 55 -13.32 16.73 -6.21
C THR A 55 -14.17 16.86 -7.48
N THR A 56 -14.15 15.82 -8.30
CA THR A 56 -14.91 15.72 -9.55
C THR A 56 -16.04 14.70 -9.38
N TYR A 57 -17.24 15.12 -9.77
CA TYR A 57 -18.47 14.34 -9.78
C TYR A 57 -18.83 14.01 -11.22
N HIS A 58 -19.09 12.73 -11.52
CA HIS A 58 -19.52 12.27 -12.83
C HIS A 58 -20.92 11.66 -12.70
N LEU A 59 -21.92 12.40 -13.18
CA LEU A 59 -23.31 11.99 -13.18
C LEU A 59 -23.64 11.25 -14.48
N VAL A 60 -24.27 10.10 -14.37
CA VAL A 60 -24.85 9.37 -15.51
C VAL A 60 -26.30 9.03 -15.20
N ILE A 61 -27.17 9.27 -16.17
CA ILE A 61 -28.59 8.92 -16.10
C ILE A 61 -29.09 8.40 -17.45
N ASP A 62 -30.02 7.46 -17.42
CA ASP A 62 -30.79 7.04 -18.60
C ASP A 62 -32.12 7.79 -18.64
N LEU A 63 -32.28 8.67 -19.63
CA LEU A 63 -33.53 9.37 -19.89
C LEU A 63 -34.58 8.37 -20.35
N SER A 64 -35.79 8.44 -19.77
CA SER A 64 -36.87 7.48 -20.02
C SER A 64 -38.00 8.06 -20.86
N THR A 65 -38.08 9.39 -20.95
CA THR A 65 -39.08 10.11 -21.74
C THR A 65 -38.43 10.76 -22.97
N ALA A 66 -38.96 10.46 -24.16
CA ALA A 66 -38.66 11.24 -25.36
C ALA A 66 -39.56 12.48 -25.40
N GLY A 67 -38.99 13.65 -25.74
CA GLY A 67 -39.72 14.91 -25.71
C GLY A 67 -38.82 16.13 -25.55
N PRO A 68 -39.38 17.34 -25.42
CA PRO A 68 -38.60 18.54 -25.18
C PRO A 68 -37.85 18.45 -23.84
N LEU A 69 -36.54 18.75 -23.86
CA LEU A 69 -35.67 18.81 -22.68
C LEU A 69 -34.93 20.15 -22.67
N GLY A 70 -35.27 21.01 -21.71
CA GLY A 70 -34.66 22.32 -21.49
C GLY A 70 -33.82 22.41 -20.22
N SER A 71 -34.10 21.60 -19.20
CA SER A 71 -33.32 21.62 -17.96
C SER A 71 -33.27 20.29 -17.21
N ILE A 72 -32.21 20.13 -16.41
CA ILE A 72 -32.01 19.01 -15.49
C ILE A 72 -31.67 19.61 -14.12
N ASP A 73 -32.51 19.34 -13.14
CA ASP A 73 -32.40 19.80 -11.75
C ASP A 73 -31.77 18.68 -10.91
N VAL A 74 -30.58 18.93 -10.35
CA VAL A 74 -29.78 17.95 -9.60
C VAL A 74 -29.56 18.47 -8.18
N LYS A 75 -30.34 17.94 -7.24
CA LYS A 75 -30.35 18.36 -5.84
C LYS A 75 -29.62 17.37 -4.95
N PHE A 76 -28.71 17.87 -4.13
CA PHE A 76 -27.97 17.07 -3.15
C PHE A 76 -28.63 17.22 -1.78
N CYS A 77 -28.99 16.09 -1.19
CA CYS A 77 -29.82 16.01 0.01
C CYS A 77 -29.12 15.15 1.08
N ASP A 78 -29.29 15.51 2.36
CA ASP A 78 -28.75 14.75 3.49
C ASP A 78 -29.63 13.56 3.96
N SER A 79 -30.90 13.52 3.53
CA SER A 79 -31.93 12.68 4.16
C SER A 79 -32.68 11.80 3.16
N SER A 80 -33.20 12.36 2.06
CA SER A 80 -33.98 11.60 1.07
C SER A 80 -33.90 12.23 -0.33
N PRO A 81 -33.76 11.42 -1.40
CA PRO A 81 -33.89 11.89 -2.77
C PRO A 81 -35.36 11.95 -3.24
N ALA A 82 -36.31 11.42 -2.48
CA ALA A 82 -37.71 11.29 -2.91
C ALA A 82 -38.43 12.65 -2.91
N SER A 83 -39.26 12.90 -3.92
CA SER A 83 -40.21 14.02 -3.93
C SER A 83 -41.56 13.55 -3.38
N PRO A 84 -42.26 14.29 -2.51
CA PRO A 84 -42.09 15.72 -2.19
C PRO A 84 -41.22 16.02 -0.95
N ASP A 85 -40.47 15.05 -0.42
CA ASP A 85 -39.66 15.27 0.79
C ASP A 85 -38.72 16.49 0.62
N PRO A 86 -38.52 17.29 1.67
CA PRO A 86 -37.62 18.43 1.58
C PRO A 86 -36.18 17.94 1.38
N CYS A 87 -35.49 18.48 0.37
CA CYS A 87 -34.07 18.20 0.15
C CYS A 87 -33.23 19.17 1.00
N GLN A 88 -32.86 18.74 2.21
CA GLN A 88 -32.00 19.53 3.08
C GLN A 88 -30.54 19.48 2.62
N SER A 89 -29.88 20.63 2.59
CA SER A 89 -28.49 20.74 2.13
C SER A 89 -27.53 19.99 3.07
N PRO A 90 -26.70 19.07 2.55
CA PRO A 90 -25.62 18.49 3.32
C PRO A 90 -24.68 19.56 3.88
N SER A 91 -24.30 19.44 5.15
CA SER A 91 -23.36 20.38 5.79
C SER A 91 -22.01 20.39 5.08
N GLY A 92 -21.50 21.58 4.76
CA GLY A 92 -20.22 21.77 4.08
C GLY A 92 -20.20 21.43 2.58
N PHE A 93 -21.25 20.83 2.04
CA PHE A 93 -21.34 20.56 0.61
C PHE A 93 -21.45 21.86 -0.20
N ASN A 94 -20.77 21.91 -1.34
CA ASN A 94 -20.86 23.06 -2.23
C ASN A 94 -20.65 22.63 -3.69
N ILE A 95 -21.71 22.73 -4.49
CA ILE A 95 -21.67 22.55 -5.94
C ILE A 95 -21.76 23.88 -6.73
N LYS A 96 -21.96 25.01 -6.05
CA LYS A 96 -22.16 26.31 -6.71
C LYS A 96 -20.94 26.76 -7.52
N ASN A 97 -19.75 26.37 -7.09
CA ASN A 97 -18.48 26.69 -7.79
C ASN A 97 -18.09 25.62 -8.81
N ALA A 98 -18.96 24.64 -9.08
CA ALA A 98 -18.66 23.57 -10.00
C ALA A 98 -18.54 24.08 -11.44
N VAL A 99 -17.65 23.46 -12.21
CA VAL A 99 -17.50 23.70 -13.65
C VAL A 99 -17.95 22.46 -14.39
N LEU A 100 -18.88 22.62 -15.34
CA LEU A 100 -19.29 21.57 -16.25
C LEU A 100 -18.16 21.34 -17.27
N SER A 101 -17.41 20.25 -17.09
CA SER A 101 -16.19 19.96 -17.86
C SER A 101 -16.38 18.92 -18.97
N GLY A 102 -17.50 18.18 -18.97
CA GLY A 102 -17.79 17.16 -19.97
C GLY A 102 -19.28 16.85 -20.08
N GLN A 103 -19.74 16.53 -21.30
CA GLN A 103 -21.13 16.17 -21.61
C GLN A 103 -21.15 15.07 -22.67
N THR A 104 -22.03 14.07 -22.53
CA THR A 104 -22.29 13.07 -23.57
C THR A 104 -23.79 12.77 -23.70
N GLY A 105 -24.22 12.26 -24.84
CA GLY A 105 -25.64 12.03 -25.15
C GLY A 105 -26.36 13.33 -25.45
N GLN A 106 -26.92 13.98 -24.43
CA GLN A 106 -27.63 15.26 -24.55
C GLN A 106 -26.73 16.43 -24.12
N THR A 107 -26.20 17.16 -25.11
CA THR A 107 -25.21 18.23 -24.90
C THR A 107 -25.83 19.63 -25.01
N GLY A 108 -25.00 20.66 -24.86
CA GLY A 108 -25.39 22.07 -24.99
C GLY A 108 -25.87 22.71 -23.68
N PHE A 109 -25.72 22.01 -22.56
CA PHE A 109 -26.05 22.54 -21.24
C PHE A 109 -24.97 23.48 -20.72
N SER A 110 -25.41 24.46 -19.95
CA SER A 110 -24.60 25.26 -19.04
C SER A 110 -25.17 25.17 -17.62
N ILE A 111 -24.37 25.55 -16.63
CA ILE A 111 -24.85 25.67 -15.24
C ILE A 111 -25.60 26.99 -15.12
N SER A 112 -26.87 26.91 -14.73
CA SER A 112 -27.72 28.08 -14.53
C SER A 112 -27.22 28.92 -13.34
N PRO A 113 -27.23 30.27 -13.43
CA PRO A 113 -26.97 31.15 -12.30
C PRO A 113 -27.93 30.97 -11.13
N ALA A 114 -29.08 30.32 -11.34
CA ALA A 114 -30.04 29.98 -10.29
C ALA A 114 -29.56 28.83 -9.38
N SER A 115 -28.48 28.14 -9.74
CA SER A 115 -27.90 27.07 -8.93
C SER A 115 -27.45 27.58 -7.56
N THR A 116 -27.66 26.76 -6.53
CA THR A 116 -27.28 27.05 -5.14
C THR A 116 -26.19 26.10 -4.66
N VAL A 117 -25.89 26.09 -3.36
CA VAL A 117 -24.83 25.24 -2.78
C VAL A 117 -25.13 23.75 -2.89
N ASN A 118 -26.41 23.36 -2.92
CA ASN A 118 -26.85 21.97 -3.01
C ASN A 118 -27.88 21.72 -4.13
N ASP A 119 -28.08 22.71 -5.00
CA ASP A 119 -29.01 22.63 -6.12
C ASP A 119 -28.28 23.02 -7.39
N LEU A 120 -28.08 22.05 -8.29
CA LEU A 120 -27.41 22.26 -9.56
C LEU A 120 -28.45 22.19 -10.68
N LEU A 121 -28.72 23.34 -11.30
CA LEU A 121 -29.62 23.43 -12.43
C LEU A 121 -28.82 23.50 -13.73
N LEU A 122 -28.86 22.43 -14.52
CA LEU A 122 -28.39 22.45 -15.90
C LEU A 122 -29.47 23.04 -16.79
N THR A 123 -29.10 24.01 -17.63
CA THR A 123 -30.03 24.67 -18.54
C THR A 123 -29.49 24.68 -19.97
N ARG A 124 -30.38 24.53 -20.95
CA ARG A 124 -30.11 24.71 -22.38
C ARG A 124 -31.36 25.23 -23.09
N PRO A 125 -31.26 25.84 -24.28
CA PRO A 125 -32.43 26.07 -25.12
C PRO A 125 -33.21 24.77 -25.33
N THR A 126 -34.52 24.78 -25.10
CA THR A 126 -35.37 23.58 -25.19
C THR A 126 -35.21 22.91 -26.56
N ALA A 127 -34.82 21.65 -26.54
CA ALA A 127 -34.61 20.84 -27.73
C ALA A 127 -35.19 19.43 -27.56
N PRO A 128 -35.61 18.75 -28.64
CA PRO A 128 -36.03 17.36 -28.56
C PRO A 128 -34.94 16.46 -27.99
N SER A 129 -35.31 15.61 -27.05
CA SER A 129 -34.48 14.56 -26.46
C SER A 129 -35.08 13.19 -26.79
N THR A 130 -34.21 12.20 -26.96
CA THR A 130 -34.57 10.79 -27.12
C THR A 130 -34.25 10.03 -25.83
N VAL A 131 -34.87 8.86 -25.67
CA VAL A 131 -34.53 7.90 -24.62
C VAL A 131 -33.09 7.44 -24.81
N GLY A 132 -32.32 7.37 -23.72
CA GLY A 132 -30.93 6.94 -23.76
C GLY A 132 -30.07 7.52 -22.64
N THR A 133 -28.82 7.04 -22.56
CA THR A 133 -27.84 7.45 -21.55
C THR A 133 -27.26 8.83 -21.84
N VAL A 134 -27.19 9.66 -20.81
CA VAL A 134 -26.52 10.96 -20.83
C VAL A 134 -25.55 11.05 -19.65
N SER A 135 -24.45 11.78 -19.83
CA SER A 135 -23.50 12.03 -18.73
C SER A 135 -23.02 13.47 -18.65
N TYR A 136 -22.71 13.89 -17.43
CA TYR A 136 -22.23 15.23 -17.10
C TYR A 136 -21.11 15.13 -16.07
N THR A 137 -19.97 15.77 -16.36
CA THR A 137 -18.83 15.83 -15.45
C THR A 137 -18.70 17.21 -14.84
N PHE A 138 -18.61 17.27 -13.52
CA PHE A 138 -18.48 18.50 -12.74
C PHE A 138 -17.17 18.47 -11.97
N THR A 139 -16.29 19.42 -12.23
CA THR A 139 -15.08 19.63 -11.42
C THR A 139 -15.34 20.73 -10.39
N GLY A 140 -14.57 20.75 -9.30
CA GLY A 140 -14.68 21.82 -8.31
C GLY A 140 -15.83 21.66 -7.31
N VAL A 141 -16.35 20.44 -7.15
CA VAL A 141 -17.42 20.14 -6.18
C VAL A 141 -16.80 19.87 -4.80
N THR A 142 -17.23 20.56 -3.75
CA THR A 142 -16.78 20.31 -2.37
C THR A 142 -17.68 19.28 -1.70
N ASN A 143 -17.08 18.17 -1.24
CA ASN A 143 -17.76 17.13 -0.49
C ASN A 143 -18.32 17.64 0.85
N PRO A 144 -19.38 17.01 1.40
CA PRO A 144 -19.83 17.23 2.76
C PRO A 144 -18.70 17.14 3.80
N ASN A 145 -18.86 17.87 4.91
CA ASN A 145 -17.88 17.92 6.01
C ASN A 145 -18.08 16.83 7.08
N ALA A 146 -18.97 15.87 6.84
CA ALA A 146 -19.20 14.73 7.72
C ALA A 146 -19.21 13.41 6.93
N VAL A 147 -18.88 12.33 7.64
CA VAL A 147 -19.01 10.96 7.12
C VAL A 147 -20.49 10.60 7.13
N GLY A 148 -20.96 9.97 6.06
CA GLY A 148 -22.35 9.55 5.98
C GLY A 148 -22.76 9.11 4.59
N THR A 149 -24.02 8.70 4.49
CA THR A 149 -24.71 8.50 3.21
C THR A 149 -25.49 9.76 2.88
N TYR A 150 -25.35 10.22 1.65
CA TYR A 150 -26.01 11.39 1.09
C TYR A 150 -26.76 10.98 -0.16
N TYR A 151 -27.68 11.82 -0.61
CA TYR A 151 -28.59 11.50 -1.69
C TYR A 151 -28.55 12.57 -2.78
N VAL A 152 -28.82 12.16 -4.01
CA VAL A 152 -29.04 13.07 -5.15
C VAL A 152 -30.43 12.84 -5.68
N ARG A 153 -31.22 13.90 -5.80
CA ARG A 153 -32.51 13.93 -6.49
C ARG A 153 -32.29 14.52 -7.88
N ILE A 154 -32.87 13.90 -8.89
CA ILE A 154 -32.72 14.30 -10.29
C ILE A 154 -34.12 14.44 -10.88
N LEU A 155 -34.40 15.59 -11.48
CA LEU A 155 -35.64 15.89 -12.20
C LEU A 155 -35.32 16.49 -13.56
N THR A 156 -36.05 16.12 -14.61
CA THR A 156 -35.88 16.67 -15.96
C THR A 156 -37.10 17.48 -16.37
N TYR A 157 -36.91 18.57 -17.13
CA TYR A 157 -38.00 19.47 -17.51
C TYR A 157 -37.90 19.91 -18.97
N ALA A 158 -39.07 20.16 -19.57
CA ALA A 158 -39.16 20.79 -20.90
C ALA A 158 -38.77 22.28 -20.87
N SER A 159 -39.06 22.97 -19.76
CA SER A 159 -38.66 24.34 -19.49
C SER A 159 -37.16 24.45 -19.25
N THR A 160 -36.62 25.66 -19.36
CA THR A 160 -35.19 25.94 -19.16
C THR A 160 -34.83 26.30 -17.72
N ASP A 161 -35.83 26.44 -16.85
CA ASP A 161 -35.73 26.96 -15.48
C ASP A 161 -36.29 26.00 -14.42
N ALA A 162 -36.45 24.71 -14.77
CA ALA A 162 -37.07 23.69 -13.93
C ALA A 162 -38.51 24.01 -13.46
N SER A 163 -39.24 24.85 -14.19
CA SER A 163 -40.66 25.11 -13.96
C SER A 163 -41.58 24.09 -14.65
N GLY A 164 -42.80 23.94 -14.14
CA GLY A 164 -43.80 23.04 -14.71
C GLY A 164 -43.67 21.59 -14.24
N ALA A 165 -44.31 20.67 -14.97
CA ALA A 165 -44.24 19.24 -14.68
C ALA A 165 -42.91 18.66 -15.14
N TYR A 166 -42.26 17.87 -14.29
CA TYR A 166 -41.05 17.13 -14.67
C TYR A 166 -41.40 15.94 -15.57
N SER A 167 -40.54 15.67 -16.55
CA SER A 167 -40.68 14.57 -17.51
C SER A 167 -40.10 13.26 -16.96
N ASP A 168 -38.98 13.34 -16.24
CA ASP A 168 -38.36 12.20 -15.56
C ASP A 168 -37.97 12.54 -14.12
N TYR A 169 -37.87 11.51 -13.27
CA TYR A 169 -37.38 11.63 -11.89
C TYR A 169 -36.50 10.46 -11.45
N GLY A 170 -35.57 10.68 -10.54
CA GLY A 170 -34.74 9.61 -9.97
C GLY A 170 -33.92 10.03 -8.76
N GLY A 171 -33.38 9.03 -8.04
CA GLY A 171 -32.58 9.23 -6.84
C GLY A 171 -31.30 8.38 -6.79
N ILE A 172 -30.19 8.93 -6.33
CA ILE A 172 -28.90 8.22 -6.14
C ILE A 172 -28.48 8.34 -4.68
N ALA A 173 -27.84 7.31 -4.12
CA ALA A 173 -27.15 7.39 -2.84
C ALA A 173 -25.63 7.32 -3.05
N PHE A 174 -24.87 8.13 -2.32
CA PHE A 174 -23.41 8.10 -2.32
C PHE A 174 -22.88 8.27 -0.89
N ALA A 175 -21.66 7.84 -0.63
CA ALA A 175 -21.07 7.89 0.70
C ALA A 175 -19.82 8.78 0.73
N ILE A 176 -19.64 9.48 1.84
CA ILE A 176 -18.45 10.24 2.18
C ILE A 176 -17.77 9.55 3.35
N ASN A 177 -16.46 9.37 3.25
CA ASN A 177 -15.64 8.61 4.18
C ASN A 177 -14.38 9.39 4.57
N ARG A 178 -13.70 8.92 5.62
CA ARG A 178 -12.35 9.39 5.99
C ARG A 178 -11.31 8.64 5.18
N ASP A 179 -10.16 9.27 4.97
CA ASP A 179 -9.00 8.63 4.37
C ASP A 179 -8.36 7.63 5.35
N LEU A 180 -7.75 6.58 4.80
CA LEU A 180 -6.90 5.64 5.54
C LEU A 180 -5.43 5.98 5.27
N SER A 181 -4.69 6.29 6.32
CA SER A 181 -3.23 6.49 6.25
C SER A 181 -2.51 5.22 6.69
N ILE A 182 -1.53 4.77 5.90
CA ILE A 182 -0.71 3.58 6.18
C ILE A 182 0.75 4.04 6.23
N SER A 183 1.46 3.70 7.32
CA SER A 183 2.87 4.03 7.54
C SER A 183 3.64 2.81 8.05
N ALA A 184 4.92 2.69 7.68
CA ALA A 184 5.82 1.61 8.09
C ALA A 184 7.27 2.12 8.22
N GLU A 185 8.04 1.47 9.10
CA GLU A 185 9.45 1.80 9.38
C GLU A 185 10.32 0.54 9.38
N VAL A 186 11.56 0.64 8.88
CA VAL A 186 12.58 -0.42 8.92
C VAL A 186 13.78 0.07 9.75
N PRO A 187 14.00 -0.44 10.98
CA PRO A 187 15.12 -0.02 11.82
C PRO A 187 16.47 -0.61 11.36
N PRO A 188 17.61 0.00 11.74
CA PRO A 188 18.93 -0.57 11.53
C PRO A 188 19.12 -1.86 12.36
N TYR A 189 19.75 -2.89 11.78
CA TYR A 189 20.09 -4.13 12.47
C TYR A 189 21.49 -4.65 12.12
N LEU A 190 22.10 -5.34 13.09
CA LEU A 190 23.33 -6.12 12.93
C LEU A 190 23.14 -7.44 13.68
N ILE A 191 23.27 -8.55 12.98
CA ILE A 191 23.28 -9.88 13.58
C ILE A 191 24.70 -10.41 13.52
N PHE A 192 25.23 -10.82 14.67
CA PHE A 192 26.58 -11.33 14.79
C PHE A 192 26.66 -12.37 15.91
N CYS A 193 27.29 -13.51 15.64
CA CYS A 193 27.59 -14.52 16.65
C CYS A 193 28.75 -15.41 16.23
N THR A 194 29.30 -16.09 17.23
CA THR A 194 30.42 -17.02 17.09
C THR A 194 30.15 -18.28 17.89
N GLY A 195 30.68 -19.42 17.47
CA GLY A 195 30.65 -20.66 18.23
C GLY A 195 31.56 -21.71 17.59
N ILE A 196 31.77 -22.85 18.25
CA ILE A 196 32.48 -23.97 17.62
C ILE A 196 31.71 -24.48 16.40
N ALA A 197 30.38 -24.56 16.53
CA ALA A 197 29.48 -24.85 15.44
C ALA A 197 28.25 -23.95 15.51
N ILE A 198 27.76 -23.56 14.33
CA ILE A 198 26.53 -22.82 14.10
C ILE A 198 25.77 -23.65 13.04
N PRO A 199 25.06 -24.74 13.42
CA PRO A 199 24.55 -25.74 12.48
C PRO A 199 23.56 -25.16 11.46
N THR A 200 22.78 -24.16 11.87
CA THR A 200 21.85 -23.41 11.00
C THR A 200 22.33 -21.97 10.87
N LEU A 201 21.93 -21.25 9.82
CA LEU A 201 22.25 -19.82 9.65
C LEU A 201 21.43 -18.94 10.63
N ASN A 202 21.56 -19.22 11.92
CA ASN A 202 20.85 -18.58 13.02
C ASN A 202 21.74 -18.60 14.27
N CYS A 203 21.91 -17.43 14.90
CA CYS A 203 22.72 -17.27 16.09
C CYS A 203 22.23 -18.05 17.31
N ASN A 204 20.93 -18.36 17.39
CA ASN A 204 20.39 -19.20 18.46
C ASN A 204 20.87 -20.66 18.38
N SER A 205 21.45 -21.07 17.24
CA SER A 205 22.01 -22.42 17.06
C SER A 205 23.50 -22.51 17.37
N ALA A 206 24.15 -21.39 17.73
CA ALA A 206 25.57 -21.39 18.06
C ALA A 206 25.82 -22.23 19.33
N VAL A 207 26.79 -23.14 19.26
CA VAL A 207 27.18 -24.02 20.36
C VAL A 207 28.69 -24.10 20.51
N GLY A 208 29.14 -24.24 21.77
CA GLY A 208 30.54 -24.37 22.15
C GLY A 208 31.34 -23.06 22.06
N ASP A 209 32.29 -22.92 22.96
CA ASP A 209 33.18 -21.76 23.12
C ASP A 209 34.65 -22.16 23.37
N TYR A 210 34.95 -23.45 23.33
CA TYR A 210 36.26 -23.99 23.69
C TYR A 210 36.78 -24.96 22.63
N ILE A 211 38.02 -24.72 22.17
CA ILE A 211 38.76 -25.61 21.27
C ILE A 211 39.85 -26.31 22.09
N ASN A 212 39.82 -27.63 22.11
CA ASN A 212 40.89 -28.44 22.68
C ASN A 212 41.80 -28.97 21.56
N PHE A 213 43.04 -28.48 21.50
CA PHE A 213 44.04 -28.97 20.56
C PHE A 213 44.69 -30.30 20.97
N GLY A 214 44.38 -30.81 22.17
CA GLY A 214 44.99 -32.01 22.73
C GLY A 214 46.48 -31.80 23.04
N GLU A 215 47.26 -32.87 22.88
CA GLU A 215 48.71 -32.82 23.06
C GLU A 215 49.39 -32.33 21.78
N LEU A 216 50.12 -31.22 21.89
CA LEU A 216 50.86 -30.65 20.76
C LEU A 216 52.08 -31.52 20.42
N SER A 217 52.33 -31.73 19.13
CA SER A 217 53.46 -32.52 18.63
C SER A 217 54.36 -31.68 17.72
N SER A 218 55.67 -31.88 17.80
CA SER A 218 56.59 -31.26 16.85
C SER A 218 56.58 -31.90 15.47
N ALA A 219 55.94 -33.07 15.30
CA ALA A 219 55.97 -33.82 14.05
C ALA A 219 54.76 -33.55 13.15
N ARG A 220 53.68 -32.99 13.68
CA ARG A 220 52.40 -32.79 12.98
C ARG A 220 51.73 -31.49 13.43
N PRO A 221 50.98 -30.82 12.54
CA PRO A 221 50.21 -29.66 12.93
C PRO A 221 49.00 -30.06 13.76
N SER A 222 48.61 -29.21 14.71
CA SER A 222 47.33 -29.30 15.40
C SER A 222 46.37 -28.27 14.82
N VAL A 223 45.13 -28.69 14.54
CA VAL A 223 44.10 -27.84 13.96
C VAL A 223 42.80 -27.90 14.76
N GLY A 224 42.06 -26.81 14.73
CA GLY A 224 40.72 -26.70 15.30
C GLY A 224 39.92 -25.68 14.52
N THR A 225 38.60 -25.67 14.70
CA THR A 225 37.71 -24.76 13.95
C THR A 225 36.70 -24.09 14.87
N SER A 226 36.33 -22.85 14.51
CA SER A 226 35.14 -22.16 14.98
C SER A 226 34.39 -21.56 13.79
N GLN A 227 33.19 -21.06 14.04
CA GLN A 227 32.33 -20.43 13.05
C GLN A 227 31.91 -19.04 13.48
N ILE A 228 31.78 -18.16 12.50
CA ILE A 228 31.36 -16.76 12.62
C ILE A 228 30.14 -16.59 11.71
N LEU A 229 29.06 -15.98 12.19
CA LEU A 229 27.88 -15.65 11.39
C LEU A 229 27.63 -14.14 11.47
N SER A 230 27.40 -13.50 10.33
CA SER A 230 27.15 -12.05 10.24
C SER A 230 26.10 -11.69 9.20
N SER A 231 25.31 -10.64 9.48
CA SER A 231 24.29 -10.04 8.59
C SER A 231 23.93 -8.62 9.04
N THR A 232 23.57 -7.73 8.11
CA THR A 232 23.17 -6.35 8.43
C THR A 232 22.38 -5.70 7.28
N ASN A 233 21.50 -4.74 7.59
CA ASN A 233 20.95 -3.81 6.59
C ASN A 233 21.74 -2.49 6.45
N ALA A 234 22.92 -2.39 7.07
CA ALA A 234 23.79 -1.23 6.95
C ALA A 234 24.21 -0.98 5.48
N LYS A 235 24.05 0.26 5.00
CA LYS A 235 24.29 0.62 3.59
C LYS A 235 25.72 0.35 3.15
N SER A 236 26.68 0.54 4.04
CA SER A 236 28.10 0.27 3.79
C SER A 236 28.56 -1.08 4.36
N GLY A 237 27.62 -1.99 4.66
CA GLY A 237 27.87 -3.33 5.16
C GLY A 237 28.47 -3.39 6.56
N TYR A 238 29.43 -4.28 6.79
CA TYR A 238 30.06 -4.50 8.10
C TYR A 238 31.52 -4.90 7.96
N ASN A 239 32.27 -4.82 9.06
CA ASN A 239 33.59 -5.43 9.20
C ASN A 239 33.68 -6.26 10.48
N VAL A 240 34.38 -7.39 10.41
CA VAL A 240 34.75 -8.19 11.59
C VAL A 240 36.23 -8.01 11.86
N THR A 241 36.57 -7.64 13.08
CA THR A 241 37.94 -7.46 13.58
C THR A 241 38.32 -8.60 14.52
N LEU A 242 39.54 -9.10 14.39
CA LEU A 242 40.14 -10.11 15.25
C LEU A 242 40.85 -9.44 16.43
N SER A 243 40.67 -9.95 17.65
CA SER A 243 41.42 -9.54 18.84
C SER A 243 41.80 -10.78 19.67
N GLY A 244 42.81 -10.65 20.53
CA GLY A 244 43.30 -11.74 21.38
C GLY A 244 44.82 -11.84 21.42
N THR A 245 45.33 -12.92 21.99
CA THR A 245 46.77 -13.21 22.07
C THR A 245 47.11 -14.50 21.34
N THR A 246 48.40 -14.77 21.15
CA THR A 246 48.84 -16.13 20.84
C THR A 246 48.67 -17.05 22.05
N LEU A 247 48.85 -18.35 21.85
CA LEU A 247 48.91 -19.36 22.91
C LEU A 247 50.13 -19.15 23.82
N THR A 248 49.91 -18.98 25.12
CA THR A 248 50.97 -18.78 26.12
C THR A 248 50.86 -19.73 27.31
N SER A 249 52.00 -20.07 27.91
CA SER A 249 52.13 -20.85 29.15
C SER A 249 53.19 -20.18 30.03
N GLY A 250 52.74 -19.35 30.98
CA GLY A 250 53.63 -18.47 31.74
C GLY A 250 54.36 -17.50 30.80
N ASN A 251 55.71 -17.49 30.86
CA ASN A 251 56.55 -16.68 29.98
C ASN A 251 56.81 -17.31 28.61
N ASN A 252 56.32 -18.52 28.35
CA ASN A 252 56.50 -19.19 27.07
C ASN A 252 55.33 -18.85 26.14
N ALA A 253 55.61 -18.65 24.86
CA ALA A 253 54.61 -18.36 23.84
C ALA A 253 54.84 -19.21 22.58
N ILE A 254 53.77 -19.52 21.87
CA ILE A 254 53.83 -20.02 20.50
C ILE A 254 53.85 -18.79 19.58
N THR A 255 54.81 -18.69 18.67
CA THR A 255 54.97 -17.50 17.82
C THR A 255 53.75 -17.30 16.91
N PRO A 256 53.07 -16.13 16.93
CA PRO A 256 51.98 -15.85 16.02
C PRO A 256 52.50 -15.58 14.60
N LEU A 257 51.74 -16.00 13.59
CA LEU A 257 52.01 -15.73 12.19
C LEU A 257 51.59 -14.30 11.83
N ILE A 258 52.50 -13.34 12.05
CA ILE A 258 52.26 -11.92 11.75
C ILE A 258 52.27 -11.58 10.25
N SER A 259 52.71 -12.53 9.42
CA SER A 259 52.62 -12.52 7.96
C SER A 259 51.94 -13.81 7.51
N SER A 260 51.22 -13.76 6.39
CA SER A 260 50.58 -14.94 5.82
C SER A 260 51.66 -15.97 5.44
N ASP A 261 51.59 -17.17 6.00
CA ASP A 261 52.58 -18.24 5.76
C ASP A 261 51.92 -19.63 5.84
N VAL A 262 52.60 -20.64 5.31
CA VAL A 262 52.18 -22.04 5.33
C VAL A 262 52.52 -22.71 6.67
N SER A 263 51.82 -23.81 6.96
CA SER A 263 52.10 -24.66 8.12
C SER A 263 53.45 -25.38 7.99
N ARG A 264 54.28 -25.32 9.05
CA ARG A 264 55.59 -25.97 9.16
C ARG A 264 55.72 -26.64 10.55
N PRO A 265 55.26 -27.90 10.70
CA PRO A 265 55.50 -28.67 11.91
C PRO A 265 56.99 -28.67 12.30
N GLY A 266 57.27 -28.55 13.59
CA GLY A 266 58.63 -28.38 14.11
C GLY A 266 59.08 -26.92 14.24
N THR A 267 58.24 -25.96 13.83
CA THR A 267 58.42 -24.52 14.06
C THR A 267 57.28 -23.99 14.92
N ALA A 268 57.54 -23.03 15.81
CA ALA A 268 56.46 -22.41 16.60
C ALA A 268 55.59 -21.54 15.69
N GLN A 269 54.32 -21.89 15.51
CA GLN A 269 53.38 -21.12 14.69
C GLN A 269 51.98 -21.15 15.29
N PHE A 270 51.34 -19.98 15.39
CA PHE A 270 49.91 -19.84 15.66
C PHE A 270 49.27 -18.93 14.62
N GLY A 271 48.18 -19.39 14.00
CA GLY A 271 47.52 -18.67 12.92
C GLY A 271 46.08 -19.08 12.73
N LEU A 272 45.33 -18.29 11.97
CA LEU A 272 44.01 -18.68 11.48
C LEU A 272 43.85 -18.44 9.98
N ASN A 273 42.87 -19.12 9.39
CA ASN A 273 42.47 -19.00 7.99
C ASN A 273 40.92 -19.07 7.89
N LEU A 274 40.31 -18.36 6.94
CA LEU A 274 38.85 -18.30 6.75
C LEU A 274 38.37 -19.00 5.46
N ARG A 275 39.18 -19.92 4.92
CA ARG A 275 38.90 -20.75 3.74
C ARG A 275 38.95 -22.22 4.12
N ALA A 276 38.51 -23.08 3.20
CA ALA A 276 38.79 -24.50 3.28
C ALA A 276 40.29 -24.75 3.02
N ASN A 277 40.95 -25.44 3.95
CA ASN A 277 42.37 -25.78 3.87
C ASN A 277 42.52 -27.26 3.52
N ALA A 278 43.55 -27.58 2.73
CA ALA A 278 43.95 -28.94 2.40
C ALA A 278 45.23 -29.36 3.14
N SER A 279 46.07 -28.40 3.55
CA SER A 279 47.37 -28.65 4.20
C SER A 279 47.63 -27.67 5.36
N PRO A 280 47.33 -28.05 6.61
CA PRO A 280 46.54 -29.23 7.01
C PRO A 280 45.07 -29.12 6.60
N THR A 281 44.36 -30.25 6.55
CA THR A 281 42.92 -30.28 6.23
C THR A 281 42.09 -29.69 7.38
N SER A 282 41.43 -28.56 7.15
CA SER A 282 40.59 -27.90 8.14
C SER A 282 39.72 -26.79 7.53
N GLY A 283 38.59 -26.51 8.17
CA GLY A 283 37.70 -25.41 7.80
C GLY A 283 36.83 -25.70 6.58
N ASP A 284 36.07 -24.67 6.20
CA ASP A 284 35.13 -24.70 5.08
C ASP A 284 35.16 -23.36 4.34
N GLU A 285 34.68 -23.38 3.10
CA GLU A 285 34.41 -22.15 2.35
C GLU A 285 33.24 -21.36 2.97
N PRO A 286 33.27 -20.02 2.91
CA PRO A 286 32.15 -19.19 3.38
C PRO A 286 30.81 -19.61 2.73
N ASN A 287 29.76 -19.71 3.53
CA ASN A 287 28.47 -20.28 3.14
C ASN A 287 27.28 -19.40 3.59
N GLY A 288 26.16 -19.48 2.87
CA GLY A 288 24.92 -18.74 3.15
C GLY A 288 24.56 -17.73 2.05
N PRO A 289 23.33 -17.17 2.09
CA PRO A 289 22.84 -16.24 1.08
C PRO A 289 23.57 -14.89 1.05
N GLY A 290 24.29 -14.54 2.13
CA GLY A 290 25.12 -13.36 2.16
C GLY A 290 26.29 -13.41 1.16
N SER A 291 26.99 -12.29 1.09
CA SER A 291 28.07 -11.98 0.16
C SER A 291 29.32 -11.41 0.82
N GLY A 292 29.33 -11.26 2.15
CA GLY A 292 30.53 -10.93 2.90
C GLY A 292 31.68 -11.90 2.60
N THR A 293 32.90 -11.36 2.58
CA THR A 293 34.11 -12.09 2.19
C THR A 293 35.20 -11.96 3.24
N PRO A 294 36.05 -12.99 3.43
CA PRO A 294 37.32 -12.85 4.13
C PRO A 294 38.19 -11.77 3.46
N LEU A 295 38.99 -11.08 4.25
CA LEU A 295 39.93 -10.05 3.79
C LEU A 295 41.33 -10.63 3.54
N THR A 296 42.12 -9.87 2.78
CA THR A 296 43.49 -10.23 2.40
C THR A 296 44.31 -10.71 3.59
N GLY A 297 44.95 -11.86 3.44
CA GLY A 297 45.78 -12.50 4.47
C GLY A 297 45.05 -13.56 5.28
N TYR A 298 43.72 -13.62 5.18
CA TYR A 298 42.88 -14.68 5.76
C TYR A 298 42.04 -15.41 4.69
N ASP A 299 42.13 -14.97 3.44
CA ASP A 299 41.30 -15.34 2.28
C ASP A 299 41.97 -16.34 1.31
N ALA A 300 43.20 -16.78 1.59
CA ALA A 300 43.93 -17.72 0.75
C ALA A 300 44.05 -19.10 1.42
N ALA A 301 43.58 -20.16 0.77
CA ALA A 301 43.66 -21.51 1.31
C ALA A 301 45.10 -21.95 1.61
N ASN A 302 45.31 -22.64 2.73
CA ASN A 302 46.58 -23.15 3.27
C ASN A 302 47.56 -22.09 3.80
N PHE A 303 47.14 -20.81 3.84
CA PHE A 303 47.94 -19.75 4.43
C PHE A 303 47.28 -19.24 5.72
N PHE A 304 48.08 -19.15 6.78
CA PHE A 304 47.61 -18.82 8.11
C PHE A 304 48.24 -17.52 8.58
N ARG A 305 47.46 -16.74 9.32
CA ARG A 305 47.86 -15.43 9.86
C ARG A 305 47.17 -15.18 11.21
N PHE A 306 47.83 -14.47 12.11
CA PHE A 306 47.22 -13.98 13.34
C PHE A 306 47.85 -12.64 13.73
N VAL A 307 47.13 -11.55 13.48
CA VAL A 307 47.51 -10.21 13.93
C VAL A 307 46.32 -9.57 14.65
N PRO A 308 46.40 -9.41 15.98
CA PRO A 308 45.36 -8.71 16.73
C PRO A 308 45.13 -7.29 16.20
N GLY A 309 43.87 -6.92 16.04
CA GLY A 309 43.44 -5.66 15.45
C GLY A 309 43.16 -5.72 13.94
N ASP A 310 43.53 -6.79 13.24
CA ASP A 310 43.23 -6.93 11.82
C ASP A 310 41.72 -7.05 11.58
N LYS A 311 41.24 -6.38 10.52
CA LYS A 311 39.94 -6.70 9.93
C LYS A 311 40.10 -7.98 9.10
N ILE A 312 39.25 -8.97 9.36
CA ILE A 312 39.38 -10.31 8.76
C ILE A 312 38.23 -10.67 7.82
N ILE A 313 37.06 -10.02 7.97
CA ILE A 313 35.88 -10.20 7.11
C ILE A 313 35.29 -8.82 6.85
N ALA A 314 34.75 -8.61 5.65
CA ALA A 314 33.95 -7.43 5.35
C ALA A 314 32.79 -7.73 4.38
N SER A 315 31.75 -6.92 4.47
CA SER A 315 30.80 -6.66 3.39
C SER A 315 30.79 -5.15 3.13
N THR A 316 30.72 -4.75 1.86
CA THR A 316 30.64 -3.32 1.44
C THR A 316 29.21 -2.87 1.14
N LYS A 317 28.23 -3.74 1.37
CA LYS A 317 26.80 -3.53 1.10
C LYS A 317 25.96 -4.23 2.20
N PRO A 318 24.64 -3.95 2.30
CA PRO A 318 23.75 -4.77 3.11
C PRO A 318 23.95 -6.25 2.80
N ASP A 319 23.90 -7.07 3.84
CA ASP A 319 24.28 -8.48 3.72
C ASP A 319 23.29 -9.37 4.46
N GLU A 320 22.92 -10.45 3.78
CA GLU A 320 22.19 -11.55 4.37
C GLU A 320 23.13 -12.44 5.21
N MET A 321 22.57 -13.40 5.93
CA MET A 321 23.33 -14.33 6.76
C MET A 321 24.48 -15.00 5.98
N ARG A 322 25.72 -14.75 6.42
CA ARG A 322 26.93 -15.38 5.90
C ARG A 322 27.72 -16.02 7.03
N ARG A 323 27.99 -17.31 6.92
CA ARG A 323 28.80 -18.09 7.86
C ARG A 323 30.20 -18.27 7.31
N PHE A 324 31.20 -18.05 8.16
CA PHE A 324 32.62 -18.26 7.90
C PHE A 324 33.16 -19.29 8.89
N THR A 325 34.04 -20.18 8.43
CA THR A 325 34.72 -21.14 9.31
C THR A 325 36.16 -20.68 9.53
N ALA A 326 36.51 -20.31 10.75
CA ALA A 326 37.88 -20.01 11.14
C ALA A 326 38.63 -21.30 11.47
N SER A 327 39.65 -21.63 10.69
CA SER A 327 40.58 -22.72 10.94
C SER A 327 41.79 -22.21 11.69
N TYR A 328 42.02 -22.71 12.90
CA TYR A 328 43.19 -22.40 13.70
C TYR A 328 44.29 -23.42 13.46
N LEU A 329 45.53 -22.96 13.41
CA LEU A 329 46.74 -23.77 13.27
C LEU A 329 47.64 -23.55 14.49
N VAL A 330 48.15 -24.66 15.03
CA VAL A 330 49.22 -24.65 16.04
C VAL A 330 50.33 -25.62 15.61
N ASN A 331 51.55 -25.10 15.48
CA ASN A 331 52.77 -25.90 15.36
C ASN A 331 53.73 -25.55 16.51
N VAL A 332 54.50 -26.55 16.95
CA VAL A 332 55.51 -26.40 18.00
C VAL A 332 56.84 -27.02 17.57
N PRO A 333 57.99 -26.47 17.99
CA PRO A 333 59.29 -27.11 17.86
C PRO A 333 59.51 -28.18 18.94
N LYS A 334 60.51 -29.05 18.74
CA LYS A 334 60.95 -30.01 19.78
C LYS A 334 61.44 -29.31 21.05
N SER A 335 61.92 -28.07 20.93
CA SER A 335 62.41 -27.25 22.03
C SER A 335 61.29 -26.46 22.74
N GLN A 336 60.02 -26.64 22.37
CA GLN A 336 58.91 -25.97 23.04
C GLN A 336 58.86 -26.40 24.51
N SER A 337 58.89 -25.43 25.43
CA SER A 337 58.80 -25.70 26.87
C SER A 337 57.50 -26.44 27.22
N PRO A 338 57.53 -27.47 28.09
CA PRO A 338 56.32 -28.12 28.59
C PRO A 338 55.40 -27.13 29.32
N GLY A 339 54.09 -27.28 29.15
CA GLY A 339 53.09 -26.43 29.81
C GLY A 339 51.72 -26.49 29.13
N VAL A 340 50.71 -25.93 29.79
CA VAL A 340 49.37 -25.77 29.22
C VAL A 340 49.30 -24.41 28.56
N TYR A 341 49.25 -24.40 27.23
CA TYR A 341 49.18 -23.15 26.47
C TYR A 341 47.72 -22.77 26.22
N VAL A 342 47.37 -21.52 26.55
CA VAL A 342 46.00 -21.02 26.40
C VAL A 342 45.99 -19.68 25.66
N SER A 343 44.88 -19.40 24.99
CA SER A 343 44.59 -18.11 24.38
C SER A 343 43.09 -17.86 24.39
N THR A 344 42.71 -16.59 24.41
CA THR A 344 41.35 -16.14 24.12
C THR A 344 41.36 -15.34 22.83
N VAL A 345 40.56 -15.76 21.85
CA VAL A 345 40.34 -15.06 20.59
C VAL A 345 38.94 -14.45 20.60
N THR A 346 38.85 -13.16 20.31
CA THR A 346 37.59 -12.41 20.28
C THR A 346 37.36 -11.84 18.89
N TYR A 347 36.13 -11.96 18.39
CA TYR A 347 35.70 -11.36 17.14
C TYR A 347 34.74 -10.20 17.41
N ILE A 348 34.97 -9.07 16.76
CA ILE A 348 34.19 -7.85 16.95
C ILE A 348 33.59 -7.45 15.62
N CYS A 349 32.26 -7.43 15.51
CA CYS A 349 31.57 -7.00 14.29
C CYS A 349 31.01 -5.59 14.44
N LEU A 350 31.23 -4.74 13.44
CA LEU A 350 30.72 -3.39 13.37
C LEU A 350 29.93 -3.20 12.07
N GLY A 351 28.66 -2.80 12.19
CA GLY A 351 27.83 -2.37 11.06
C GLY A 351 28.11 -0.91 10.69
N ASN A 352 28.18 -0.63 9.39
CA ASN A 352 28.52 0.67 8.82
C ASN A 352 27.29 1.36 8.22
N PHE A 353 26.43 1.90 9.09
CA PHE A 353 25.15 2.55 8.75
C PHE A 353 25.34 3.91 8.08
#